data_AF-A0A2K6D4G9-F1
#
_entry.id   AF-A0A2K6D4G9-F1
#
_cell.length_a   1.000
_cell.length_b   1.000
_cell.length_c   1.000
_cell.angle_alpha   90.00
_cell.angle_beta   90.00
_cell.angle_gamma   90.00
#
_symmetry.space_group_name_H-M   'P 1'
#
loop_
_entity.id
_entity.type
_entity.pdbx_description
1 polymer ?
#
loop_
_entity_poly.entity_id
_entity_poly.type
_entity_poly.pdbx_seq_one_letter_code
_entity_poly.pdbx_strand_id
1 'polypeptide(L)'
;MPHNLTAYHSSLMDPDTKLIGNMALLPIRSQFKGPAPRESKSKPIIFKFWHEMPNTDRTLIYITLYISELMRAYLQQLRQETGLRLCEKVFDPQNDKPSKWWTCFVKRQFMNKSLSGPGQ
;
A
#
# COMPACT_ATOMS: atom_id res chain seq x y z
N MET A 1 -35.29 -0.68 -11.20
CA MET A 1 -34.39 -1.85 -11.20
C MET A 1 -33.01 -1.35 -10.78
N PRO A 2 -32.42 -1.75 -9.64
CA PRO A 2 -31.01 -1.45 -9.41
C PRO A 2 -30.21 -2.34 -10.35
N HIS A 3 -29.47 -1.72 -11.28
CA HIS A 3 -28.51 -2.45 -12.11
C HIS A 3 -27.41 -2.96 -11.17
N ASN A 4 -27.32 -4.27 -11.00
CA ASN A 4 -26.20 -4.91 -10.30
C ASN A 4 -24.96 -4.74 -11.18
N LEU A 5 -24.22 -3.65 -10.98
CA LEU A 5 -22.95 -3.41 -11.65
C LEU A 5 -21.93 -4.42 -11.11
N THR A 6 -21.55 -5.38 -11.94
CA THR A 6 -20.45 -6.29 -11.61
C THR A 6 -19.14 -5.49 -11.56
N ALA A 7 -18.40 -5.64 -10.47
CA ALA A 7 -17.08 -5.03 -10.35
C ALA A 7 -16.07 -5.77 -11.23
N TYR A 8 -15.09 -5.04 -11.76
CA TYR A 8 -13.94 -5.64 -12.43
C TYR A 8 -13.00 -6.27 -11.39
N HIS A 9 -12.55 -7.50 -11.64
CA HIS A 9 -11.64 -8.24 -10.76
C HIS A 9 -10.27 -8.41 -11.42
N SER A 10 -9.21 -8.48 -10.62
CA SER A 10 -7.85 -8.72 -11.13
C SER A 10 -7.72 -10.16 -11.65
N SER A 11 -7.08 -10.32 -12.81
CA SER A 11 -6.73 -11.61 -13.39
C SER A 11 -5.23 -11.94 -13.27
N LEU A 12 -4.49 -11.20 -12.46
CA LEU A 12 -3.01 -11.27 -12.35
C LEU A 12 -2.52 -12.23 -11.25
N MET A 13 -3.39 -13.10 -10.73
CA MET A 13 -3.03 -13.99 -9.63
C MET A 13 -2.51 -15.32 -10.16
N ASP A 14 -1.25 -15.61 -9.85
CA ASP A 14 -0.59 -16.88 -10.16
C ASP A 14 -0.53 -17.77 -8.90
N PRO A 15 -0.49 -19.12 -9.03
CA PRO A 15 -0.40 -20.04 -7.88
C PRO A 15 0.77 -19.76 -6.93
N ASP A 16 1.88 -19.24 -7.46
CA ASP A 16 3.10 -18.93 -6.70
C ASP A 16 3.11 -17.51 -6.13
N THR A 17 2.00 -16.76 -6.27
CA THR A 17 1.89 -15.38 -5.77
C THR A 17 2.03 -15.37 -4.26
N LYS A 18 3.10 -14.74 -3.76
CA LYS A 18 3.31 -14.57 -2.32
C LYS A 18 2.24 -13.68 -1.72
N LEU A 19 1.83 -14.02 -0.51
CA LEU A 19 0.89 -13.21 0.27
C LEU A 19 1.63 -12.45 1.38
N ILE A 20 1.12 -11.28 1.66
CA ILE A 20 1.44 -10.53 2.87
C ILE A 20 0.15 -10.27 3.64
N GLY A 21 -0.03 -11.01 4.74
CA GLY A 21 -1.34 -11.16 5.38
C GLY A 21 -2.36 -11.72 4.39
N ASN A 22 -3.44 -10.98 4.13
CA ASN A 22 -4.49 -11.34 3.18
C ASN A 22 -4.38 -10.61 1.81
N MET A 23 -3.27 -9.91 1.55
CA MET A 23 -3.04 -9.20 0.29
C MET A 23 -2.02 -9.93 -0.58
N ALA A 24 -2.26 -9.96 -1.90
CA ALA A 24 -1.29 -10.45 -2.87
C ALA A 24 -0.12 -9.47 -3.02
N LEU A 25 1.10 -9.99 -2.89
CA LEU A 25 2.34 -9.25 -3.16
C LEU A 25 2.65 -9.35 -4.65
N LEU A 26 1.93 -8.56 -5.44
CA LEU A 26 2.07 -8.55 -6.90
C LEU A 26 3.29 -7.73 -7.32
N PRO A 27 4.04 -8.18 -8.34
CA PRO A 27 5.16 -7.42 -8.86
C PRO A 27 4.68 -6.11 -9.50
N ILE A 28 5.27 -5.00 -9.07
CA ILE A 28 5.06 -3.67 -9.67
C ILE A 28 6.37 -3.15 -10.25
N ARG A 29 6.34 -2.67 -11.50
CA ARG A 29 7.45 -1.90 -12.06
C ARG A 29 7.43 -0.54 -11.37
N SER A 30 8.40 -0.24 -10.51
CA SER A 30 8.46 1.03 -9.79
C SER A 30 9.89 1.48 -9.58
N GLN A 31 10.13 2.78 -9.66
CA GLN A 31 11.40 3.42 -9.31
C GLN A 31 11.53 3.73 -7.81
N PHE A 32 10.44 3.59 -7.06
CA PHE A 32 10.40 3.86 -5.63
C PHE A 32 10.93 2.67 -4.84
N LYS A 33 11.77 2.96 -3.83
CA LYS A 33 12.37 1.95 -2.96
C LYS A 33 11.28 1.21 -2.17
N GLY A 34 11.40 -0.11 -2.15
CA GLY A 34 10.54 -1.03 -1.38
C GLY A 34 11.21 -1.50 -0.08
N PRO A 35 10.74 -2.59 0.54
CA PRO A 35 10.88 -2.97 1.96
C PRO A 35 12.30 -3.23 2.53
N ALA A 36 13.37 -2.69 1.95
CA ALA A 36 14.73 -2.79 2.49
C ALA A 36 15.04 -1.62 3.45
N PRO A 37 15.40 -1.86 4.72
CA PRO A 37 15.99 -0.84 5.57
C PRO A 37 17.49 -0.65 5.29
N ARG A 38 17.94 0.61 5.33
CA ARG A 38 19.36 1.00 5.30
C ARG A 38 19.97 0.87 6.70
N GLU A 39 21.22 0.42 6.73
CA GLU A 39 22.01 0.19 7.94
C GLU A 39 22.32 1.53 8.65
N SER A 40 21.69 1.75 9.80
CA SER A 40 21.98 2.84 10.73
C SER A 40 22.33 2.22 12.08
N LYS A 41 23.51 2.54 12.61
CA LYS A 41 24.18 1.84 13.73
C LYS A 41 23.47 1.96 15.10
N SER A 42 22.25 2.48 15.18
CA SER A 42 21.44 2.45 16.41
C SER A 42 20.43 1.30 16.35
N LYS A 43 20.67 0.22 17.12
CA LYS A 43 19.70 -0.87 17.27
C LYS A 43 18.33 -0.28 17.69
N PRO A 44 17.22 -0.58 16.98
CA PRO A 44 15.90 -0.08 17.32
C PRO A 44 15.52 -0.39 18.77
N ILE A 45 14.73 0.47 19.43
CA ILE A 45 14.20 0.24 20.79
C ILE A 45 13.50 -1.13 20.89
N ILE A 46 12.83 -1.54 19.81
CA ILE A 46 12.16 -2.83 19.66
C ILE A 46 13.16 -4.01 19.77
N PHE A 47 14.37 -3.87 19.25
CA PHE A 47 15.42 -4.90 19.36
C PHE A 47 15.92 -5.08 20.79
N LYS A 48 15.91 -4.02 21.61
CA LYS A 48 16.27 -4.11 23.03
C LYS A 48 15.21 -4.89 23.81
N PHE A 49 13.93 -4.57 23.59
CA PHE A 49 12.80 -5.31 24.18
C PHE A 49 12.76 -6.78 23.73
N TRP A 50 13.16 -7.07 22.49
CA TRP A 50 13.15 -8.42 21.92
C TRP A 50 14.15 -9.38 22.58
N HIS A 51 15.29 -8.88 23.07
CA HIS A 51 16.32 -9.72 23.70
C HIS A 51 15.85 -10.32 25.04
N GLU A 52 14.97 -9.62 25.75
CA GLU A 52 14.52 -9.95 27.12
C GLU A 52 13.28 -10.87 27.16
N MET A 53 12.71 -11.25 26.00
CA MET A 53 11.45 -12.03 25.92
C MET A 53 11.66 -13.56 25.89
N PRO A 54 10.68 -14.36 26.35
CA PRO A 54 10.69 -15.82 26.24
C PRO A 54 10.79 -16.33 24.80
N ASN A 55 11.34 -17.53 24.58
CA ASN A 55 11.59 -18.12 23.26
C ASN A 55 10.35 -18.11 22.31
N THR A 56 9.16 -18.37 22.84
CA THR A 56 7.92 -18.46 22.05
C THR A 56 7.38 -17.07 21.67
N ASP A 57 7.38 -16.13 22.62
CA ASP A 57 6.86 -14.77 22.41
C ASP A 57 7.72 -13.98 21.44
N ARG A 58 9.04 -14.24 21.42
CA ARG A 58 9.98 -13.65 20.46
C ARG A 58 9.59 -13.89 19.01
N THR A 59 9.16 -15.12 18.69
CA THR A 59 8.77 -15.49 17.32
C THR A 59 7.47 -14.79 16.91
N LEU A 60 6.47 -14.77 17.80
CA LEU A 60 5.19 -14.09 17.52
C LEU A 60 5.35 -12.58 17.36
N ILE A 61 6.14 -11.95 18.24
CA ILE A 61 6.45 -10.53 18.15
C ILE A 61 7.22 -10.23 16.86
N TYR A 62 8.22 -11.05 16.51
CA TYR A 62 8.99 -10.89 15.28
C TYR A 62 8.12 -11.00 14.03
N ILE A 63 7.27 -12.03 13.93
CA ILE A 63 6.37 -12.24 12.79
C ILE A 63 5.40 -11.06 12.67
N THR A 64 4.78 -10.64 13.78
CA THR A 64 3.84 -9.51 13.80
C THR A 64 4.49 -8.22 13.30
N LEU A 65 5.67 -7.90 13.83
CA LEU A 65 6.42 -6.71 13.43
C LEU A 65 6.90 -6.79 11.99
N TYR A 66 7.43 -7.94 11.57
CA TYR A 66 7.89 -8.16 10.20
C TYR A 66 6.76 -7.98 9.18
N ILE A 67 5.60 -8.61 9.41
CA ILE A 67 4.43 -8.45 8.55
C ILE A 67 4.00 -6.98 8.52
N SER A 68 3.95 -6.31 9.67
CA SER A 68 3.54 -4.90 9.77
C SER A 68 4.48 -3.96 9.01
N GLU A 69 5.80 -4.12 9.16
CA GLU A 69 6.81 -3.33 8.45
C GLU A 69 6.75 -3.57 6.94
N LEU A 70 6.68 -4.83 6.53
CA LEU A 70 6.56 -5.17 5.11
C LEU A 70 5.26 -4.60 4.49
N MET A 71 4.13 -4.69 5.20
CA MET A 71 2.85 -4.16 4.71
C MET A 71 2.92 -2.65 4.55
N ARG A 72 3.49 -1.96 5.54
CA ARG A 72 3.65 -0.50 5.49
C ARG A 72 4.50 -0.08 4.29
N ALA A 73 5.62 -0.74 4.08
CA ALA A 73 6.52 -0.46 2.96
C ALA A 73 5.85 -0.77 1.60
N TYR A 74 5.15 -1.90 1.48
CA TYR A 74 4.45 -2.27 0.26
C TYR A 74 3.34 -1.26 -0.09
N LEU A 75 2.50 -0.88 0.89
CA LEU A 75 1.47 0.13 0.70
C LEU A 75 2.06 1.51 0.38
N GLN A 76 3.22 1.85 0.95
CA GLN A 76 3.92 3.09 0.62
C GLN A 76 4.40 3.10 -0.83
N GLN A 77 4.98 2.00 -1.30
CA GLN A 77 5.43 1.86 -2.69
C GLN A 77 4.25 1.98 -3.67
N LEU A 78 3.13 1.31 -3.37
CA LEU A 78 1.90 1.42 -4.15
C LEU A 78 1.38 2.86 -4.23
N ARG A 79 1.36 3.60 -3.10
CA ARG A 79 0.94 5.01 -3.09
C ARG A 79 1.82 5.90 -3.96
N GLN A 80 3.14 5.75 -3.88
CA GLN A 80 4.07 6.57 -4.64
C GLN A 80 3.98 6.29 -6.15
N GLU A 81 3.99 5.02 -6.55
CA GLU A 81 3.91 4.63 -7.96
C GLU A 81 2.55 5.01 -8.58
N THR A 82 1.45 4.76 -7.86
CA THR A 82 0.11 5.11 -8.33
C THR A 82 -0.05 6.62 -8.45
N GLY A 83 0.41 7.39 -7.45
CA GLY A 83 0.34 8.85 -7.48
C GLY A 83 1.10 9.44 -8.66
N LEU A 84 2.33 8.97 -8.91
CA LEU A 84 3.14 9.40 -10.05
C LEU A 84 2.42 9.17 -11.38
N ARG A 85 1.95 7.94 -11.63
CA ARG A 85 1.24 7.60 -12.87
C ARG A 85 -0.09 8.32 -13.01
N LEU A 86 -0.77 8.59 -11.90
CA LEU A 86 -2.05 9.30 -11.92
C LEU A 86 -1.87 10.76 -12.35
N CYS A 87 -0.81 11.44 -11.89
CA CYS A 87 -0.51 12.80 -12.31
C CYS A 87 -0.38 12.92 -13.83
N GLU A 88 0.31 11.98 -14.48
CA GLU A 88 0.44 11.92 -15.95
C GLU A 88 -0.89 11.75 -16.69
N LYS A 89 -1.93 11.24 -16.02
CA LYS A 89 -3.27 11.04 -16.59
C LYS A 89 -4.24 12.17 -16.27
N VAL A 90 -4.07 12.82 -15.12
CA VAL A 90 -5.01 13.82 -14.59
C VAL A 90 -4.72 15.21 -15.14
N PHE A 91 -3.47 15.59 -15.31
CA PHE A 91 -3.09 16.94 -15.72
C PHE A 91 -2.92 17.05 -17.24
N ASP A 92 -3.37 18.18 -17.80
CA ASP A 92 -3.19 18.50 -19.22
C ASP A 92 -1.73 18.97 -19.48
N PRO A 93 -0.99 18.34 -20.41
CA PRO A 93 0.39 18.71 -20.70
C PRO A 93 0.60 20.16 -21.18
N GLN A 94 -0.43 20.81 -21.71
CA GLN A 94 -0.30 22.15 -22.29
C GLN A 94 -0.49 23.27 -21.26
N ASN A 95 -1.33 23.05 -20.25
CA ASN A 95 -1.76 24.12 -19.33
C ASN A 95 -1.64 23.76 -17.84
N ASP A 96 -1.20 22.54 -17.51
CA ASP A 96 -0.99 22.04 -16.15
C ASP A 96 -2.23 22.13 -15.24
N LYS A 97 -3.44 22.14 -15.84
CA LYS A 97 -4.71 22.12 -15.11
C LYS A 97 -5.22 20.69 -14.97
N PRO A 98 -5.91 20.37 -13.85
CA PRO A 98 -6.55 19.08 -13.69
C PRO A 98 -7.73 18.93 -14.66
N SER A 99 -7.81 17.76 -15.30
CA SER A 99 -8.87 17.42 -16.24
C SER A 99 -10.22 17.23 -15.54
N LYS A 100 -11.25 17.93 -16.03
CA LYS A 100 -12.63 17.81 -15.52
C LYS A 100 -13.17 16.38 -15.55
N TRP A 101 -12.68 15.55 -16.48
CA TRP A 101 -13.07 14.14 -16.63
C TRP A 101 -12.54 13.25 -15.50
N TRP A 102 -11.50 13.70 -14.79
CA TRP A 102 -11.01 13.06 -13.58
C TRP A 102 -11.58 13.72 -12.32
N THR A 103 -11.64 15.05 -12.27
CA THR A 103 -12.16 15.79 -11.11
C THR A 103 -13.64 15.48 -10.81
N CYS A 104 -14.44 15.07 -11.80
CA CYS A 104 -15.83 14.68 -11.57
C CYS A 104 -16.00 13.46 -10.64
N PHE A 105 -14.93 12.69 -10.38
CA PHE A 105 -14.93 11.56 -9.45
C PHE A 105 -14.55 11.94 -8.00
N VAL A 106 -14.11 13.17 -7.72
CA VAL A 106 -13.60 13.58 -6.38
C VAL A 106 -14.56 13.28 -5.22
N LYS A 107 -15.88 13.46 -5.42
CA LYS A 107 -16.88 13.24 -4.36
C LYS A 107 -17.45 11.80 -4.36
N ARG A 108 -17.05 10.95 -5.31
CA ARG A 108 -17.55 9.58 -5.42
C ARG A 108 -16.71 8.65 -4.57
N GLN A 109 -17.33 7.99 -3.60
CA GLN A 109 -16.66 7.02 -2.74
C GLN A 109 -16.75 5.61 -3.34
N PHE A 110 -15.63 4.91 -3.40
CA PHE A 110 -15.62 3.50 -3.72
C PHE A 110 -16.12 2.69 -2.51
N MET A 111 -17.15 1.86 -2.71
CA MET A 111 -17.80 1.06 -1.65
C MET A 111 -18.28 1.88 -0.42
N ASN A 112 -18.54 3.17 -0.58
CA ASN A 112 -18.88 4.09 0.53
C ASN A 112 -17.83 4.10 1.66
N LYS A 113 -16.54 3.93 1.31
CA LYS A 113 -15.41 3.99 2.25
C LYS A 113 -14.46 5.12 1.86
N SER A 114 -13.77 5.67 2.86
CA SER A 114 -12.66 6.60 2.70
C SER A 114 -11.44 6.11 3.45
N LEU A 115 -10.26 6.40 2.91
CA LEU A 115 -8.98 6.23 3.60
C LEU A 115 -8.56 7.51 4.34
N SER A 116 -9.22 8.65 4.09
CA SER A 116 -9.05 9.84 4.91
C SER A 116 -9.65 9.61 6.29
N GLY A 117 -8.94 10.05 7.33
CA GLY A 117 -9.47 10.00 8.69
C GLY A 117 -10.73 10.88 8.82
N PRO A 118 -11.56 10.66 9.86
CA PRO A 118 -12.68 11.55 10.15
C PRO A 118 -12.16 12.99 10.31
N GLY A 119 -12.66 13.94 9.49
CA GLY A 119 -12.33 15.37 9.62
C GLY A 119 -11.21 15.91 8.73
N GLN A 120 -10.78 15.19 7.68
CA GLN A 120 -9.93 15.72 6.61
C GLN A 120 -10.67 15.79 5.26
#